data_AF-K4NRP6-F1
#
_entry.id   AF-K4NRP6-F1
#
_cell.length_a   1.000
_cell.length_b   1.000
_cell.length_c   1.000
_cell.angle_alpha   90.00
_cell.angle_beta   90.00
_cell.angle_gamma   90.00
#
_symmetry.space_group_name_H-M   'P 1'
#
loop_
_entity.id
_entity.type
_entity.pdbx_description
1 polymer ?
#
loop_
_entity_poly.entity_id
_entity_poly.type
_entity_poly.pdbx_seq_one_letter_code
_entity_poly.pdbx_strand_id
1 'polypeptide(L)'
;MESSGEMVALPVLVESNYRACTIPYRFPSDNPKKPTPTELSWINLFANSIPSFRKRAESDDTVPDAHSRAEKFALRYAEILEDLKKDPESHGGPPDCILLCQLREQILREVGFKDIFKKVKDEENAKAISLFEEVVRHNDAIEDEVERVQNLIRGIFAGNIFDLGSAQLAELFAKDGMSFQASCQNLVP
;
A
#
# COMPACT_ATOMS: atom_id res chain seq x y z
N MET A 1 -2.42 8.87 14.84
CA MET A 1 -2.46 10.34 15.03
C MET A 1 -1.72 10.92 13.85
N GLU A 2 -2.40 11.63 12.95
CA GLU A 2 -1.69 12.52 12.05
C GLU A 2 -1.10 13.63 12.92
N SER A 3 0.22 13.81 12.84
CA SER A 3 0.92 14.87 13.55
C SER A 3 0.35 16.21 13.08
N SER A 4 -0.06 17.07 14.01
CA SER A 4 -0.46 18.45 13.71
C SER A 4 0.72 19.37 13.40
N GLY A 5 1.91 18.80 13.19
CA GLY A 5 3.13 19.55 12.86
C GLY A 5 3.07 20.09 11.43
N GLU A 6 3.64 21.27 11.25
CA GLU A 6 3.88 21.85 9.93
C GLU A 6 4.80 20.94 9.11
N MET A 7 4.43 20.68 7.86
CA MET A 7 5.23 19.87 6.94
C MET A 7 6.41 20.69 6.42
N VAL A 8 7.63 20.17 6.59
CA VAL A 8 8.86 20.77 6.05
C VAL A 8 9.50 19.83 5.03
N ALA A 9 10.29 20.38 4.10
CA ALA A 9 11.04 19.58 3.14
C ALA A 9 12.06 18.68 3.85
N LEU A 10 12.25 17.46 3.33
CA LEU A 10 13.28 16.55 3.84
C LEU A 10 14.68 17.18 3.62
N PRO A 11 15.54 17.30 4.66
CA PRO A 11 16.83 17.99 4.54
C PRO A 11 17.80 17.39 3.52
N VAL A 12 17.59 16.12 3.16
CA VAL A 12 18.41 15.39 2.19
C VAL A 12 17.95 15.58 0.74
N LEU A 13 16.84 16.29 0.51
CA LEU A 13 16.41 16.64 -0.85
C LEU A 13 17.31 17.75 -1.38
N VAL A 14 18.22 17.37 -2.28
CA VAL A 14 19.20 18.29 -2.89
C VAL A 14 18.58 19.07 -4.06
N GLU A 15 17.52 18.54 -4.69
CA GLU A 15 16.91 19.13 -5.88
C GLU A 15 15.66 19.96 -5.57
N SER A 16 15.60 21.16 -6.13
CA SER A 16 14.43 22.06 -6.02
C SER A 16 13.22 21.60 -6.85
N ASN A 17 13.43 20.66 -7.79
CA ASN A 17 12.40 20.20 -8.74
C ASN A 17 11.91 18.79 -8.43
N TYR A 18 11.99 18.38 -7.15
CA TYR A 18 11.59 17.04 -6.72
C TYR A 18 10.13 16.74 -7.09
N ARG A 19 9.92 15.61 -7.74
CA ARG A 19 8.60 15.04 -8.02
C ARG A 19 8.50 13.68 -7.35
N ALA A 20 7.55 13.55 -6.42
CA ALA A 20 7.35 12.32 -5.67
C ALA A 20 6.86 11.15 -6.55
N CYS A 21 5.90 11.40 -7.44
CA CYS A 21 5.34 10.38 -8.32
C CYS A 21 6.34 10.00 -9.44
N THR A 22 6.92 8.80 -9.34
CA THR A 22 7.90 8.27 -10.30
C THR A 22 7.34 8.09 -11.72
N ILE A 23 6.10 7.61 -11.83
CA ILE A 23 5.48 7.30 -13.12
C ILE A 23 4.59 8.47 -13.53
N PRO A 24 4.91 9.19 -14.63
CA PRO A 24 4.05 10.24 -15.13
C PRO A 24 2.83 9.61 -15.79
N TYR A 25 1.63 10.00 -15.35
CA TYR A 25 0.39 9.53 -16.00
C TYR A 25 0.04 10.38 -17.21
N ARG A 26 0.54 11.62 -17.24
CA ARG A 26 0.23 12.64 -18.24
C ARG A 26 1.44 13.52 -18.51
N PHE A 27 1.52 14.02 -19.74
CA PHE A 27 2.42 15.08 -20.20
C PHE A 27 1.64 16.35 -20.58
N PRO A 28 2.29 17.53 -20.58
CA PRO A 28 1.64 18.79 -20.95
C PRO A 28 1.05 18.83 -22.37
N SER A 29 1.52 17.97 -23.26
CA SER A 29 1.01 17.84 -24.63
C SER A 29 -0.28 17.03 -24.76
N ASP A 30 -0.68 16.32 -23.71
CA ASP A 30 -1.87 15.46 -23.75
C ASP A 30 -3.15 16.31 -23.68
N ASN A 31 -4.24 15.80 -24.28
CA ASN A 31 -5.53 16.49 -24.23
C ASN A 31 -6.06 16.52 -22.78
N PRO A 32 -6.25 17.69 -22.15
CA PRO A 32 -6.66 17.78 -20.74
C PRO A 32 -8.08 17.25 -20.50
N LYS A 33 -8.93 17.22 -21.53
CA LYS A 33 -10.33 16.78 -21.42
C LYS A 33 -10.53 15.28 -21.62
N LYS A 34 -9.45 14.50 -21.81
CA LYS A 34 -9.53 13.06 -22.04
C LYS A 34 -8.49 12.35 -21.18
N PRO A 35 -8.85 11.24 -20.52
CA PRO A 35 -7.88 10.48 -19.76
C PRO A 35 -6.83 9.85 -20.69
N THR A 36 -5.59 9.78 -20.24
CA THR A 36 -4.53 9.06 -20.94
C THR A 36 -4.67 7.55 -20.70
N PRO A 37 -4.04 6.69 -21.53
CA PRO A 37 -3.98 5.25 -21.25
C PRO A 37 -3.36 4.92 -19.89
N THR A 38 -2.36 5.69 -19.45
CA THR A 38 -1.71 5.49 -18.15
C THR A 38 -2.65 5.85 -17.00
N GLU A 39 -3.36 6.99 -17.09
CA GLU A 39 -4.39 7.36 -16.10
C GLU A 39 -5.44 6.26 -15.99
N LEU A 40 -5.96 5.76 -17.11
CA LEU A 40 -6.95 4.67 -17.12
C LEU A 40 -6.41 3.38 -16.49
N SER A 41 -5.17 3.00 -16.80
CA SER A 41 -4.53 1.81 -16.24
C SER A 41 -4.42 1.89 -14.72
N TRP A 42 -3.97 3.04 -14.20
CA TRP A 42 -3.84 3.25 -12.76
C TRP A 42 -5.20 3.39 -12.07
N ILE A 43 -6.16 4.11 -12.63
CA ILE A 43 -7.52 4.18 -12.09
C ILE A 43 -8.12 2.77 -11.98
N ASN A 44 -7.95 1.93 -13.00
CA ASN A 44 -8.42 0.55 -12.98
C ASN A 44 -7.69 -0.31 -11.94
N LEU A 45 -6.39 -0.11 -11.75
CA LEU A 45 -5.63 -0.76 -10.67
C LEU A 45 -6.22 -0.44 -9.29
N PHE A 46 -6.51 0.85 -9.04
CA PHE A 46 -7.13 1.28 -7.78
C PHE A 46 -8.58 0.76 -7.64
N ALA A 47 -9.36 0.74 -8.72
CA ALA A 47 -10.71 0.16 -8.72
C ALA A 47 -10.69 -1.33 -8.36
N ASN A 48 -9.73 -2.09 -8.89
CA ASN A 48 -9.56 -3.51 -8.59
C ASN A 48 -9.20 -3.77 -7.12
N SER A 49 -8.69 -2.78 -6.39
CA SER A 49 -8.40 -2.90 -4.95
C SER A 49 -9.65 -2.80 -4.07
N ILE A 50 -10.75 -2.20 -4.58
CA ILE A 50 -11.97 -1.91 -3.81
C ILE A 50 -12.51 -3.14 -3.06
N PRO A 51 -12.65 -4.34 -3.66
CA PRO A 51 -13.18 -5.50 -2.95
C PRO A 51 -12.33 -5.89 -1.73
N SER A 52 -11.00 -5.81 -1.84
CA SER A 52 -10.09 -6.16 -0.74
C SER A 52 -10.18 -5.17 0.42
N PHE A 53 -10.24 -3.86 0.12
CA PHE A 53 -10.43 -2.81 1.12
C PHE A 53 -11.81 -2.88 1.77
N ARG A 54 -12.86 -3.12 0.98
CA ARG A 54 -14.23 -3.33 1.47
C ARG A 54 -14.25 -4.51 2.44
N LYS A 55 -13.78 -5.70 2.03
CA LYS A 55 -13.76 -6.89 2.89
C LYS A 55 -13.00 -6.64 4.20
N ARG A 56 -11.88 -5.91 4.13
CA ARG A 56 -11.11 -5.55 5.32
C ARG A 56 -11.90 -4.60 6.24
N ALA A 57 -12.51 -3.57 5.68
CA ALA A 57 -13.35 -2.62 6.39
C ALA A 57 -14.59 -3.29 7.03
N GLU A 58 -15.24 -4.23 6.33
CA GLU A 58 -16.37 -5.02 6.86
C GLU A 58 -15.99 -5.86 8.09
N SER A 59 -14.71 -6.26 8.18
CA SER A 59 -14.18 -7.05 9.30
C SER A 59 -13.68 -6.23 10.49
N ASP A 60 -13.77 -4.90 10.43
CA ASP A 60 -13.38 -3.99 11.52
C ASP A 60 -14.48 -3.96 12.61
N ASP A 61 -14.28 -4.77 13.65
CA ASP A 61 -15.17 -4.88 14.82
C ASP A 61 -15.16 -3.65 15.73
N THR A 62 -14.27 -2.68 15.48
CA THR A 62 -14.21 -1.43 16.25
C THR A 62 -15.19 -0.36 15.73
N VAL A 63 -15.76 -0.57 14.54
CA VAL A 63 -16.67 0.37 13.88
C VAL A 63 -18.11 -0.16 13.89
N PRO A 64 -19.09 0.57 14.47
CA PRO A 64 -20.49 0.16 14.41
C PRO A 64 -21.02 0.22 12.97
N ASP A 65 -21.82 -0.77 12.60
CA ASP A 65 -22.36 -0.94 11.25
C ASP A 65 -21.28 -1.03 10.16
N ALA A 66 -20.12 -1.62 10.48
CA ALA A 66 -18.97 -1.75 9.58
C ALA A 66 -19.34 -2.24 8.18
N HIS A 67 -20.24 -3.22 8.07
CA HIS A 67 -20.70 -3.74 6.78
C HIS A 67 -21.34 -2.65 5.90
N SER A 68 -22.28 -1.88 6.45
CA SER A 68 -22.95 -0.80 5.71
C SER A 68 -21.99 0.33 5.36
N ARG A 69 -21.05 0.67 6.26
CA ARG A 69 -20.05 1.71 6.02
C ARG A 69 -19.04 1.31 4.96
N ALA A 70 -18.61 0.05 4.94
CA ALA A 70 -17.71 -0.48 3.93
C ALA A 70 -18.36 -0.50 2.54
N GLU A 71 -19.65 -0.82 2.45
CA GLU A 71 -20.41 -0.70 1.21
C GLU A 71 -20.50 0.74 0.72
N LYS A 72 -20.75 1.71 1.63
CA LYS A 72 -20.70 3.14 1.30
C LYS A 72 -19.31 3.58 0.80
N PHE A 73 -18.24 3.09 1.41
CA PHE A 73 -16.88 3.33 0.92
C PHE A 73 -16.71 2.82 -0.51
N ALA A 74 -17.08 1.57 -0.77
CA ALA A 74 -16.90 0.95 -2.07
C ALA A 74 -17.67 1.69 -3.17
N LEU A 75 -18.92 2.09 -2.90
CA LEU A 75 -19.75 2.86 -3.83
C LEU A 75 -19.14 4.24 -4.10
N ARG A 76 -18.85 5.03 -3.05
CA ARG A 76 -18.35 6.41 -3.21
C ARG A 76 -16.99 6.45 -3.89
N TYR A 77 -16.09 5.53 -3.54
CA TYR A 77 -14.77 5.50 -4.16
C TYR A 77 -14.84 5.04 -5.62
N ALA A 78 -15.70 4.06 -5.95
CA ALA A 78 -15.93 3.66 -7.34
C ALA A 78 -16.49 4.81 -8.19
N GLU A 79 -17.45 5.57 -7.66
CA GLU A 79 -18.02 6.76 -8.34
C GLU A 79 -16.94 7.80 -8.66
N ILE A 80 -16.08 8.14 -7.69
CA ILE A 80 -14.96 9.08 -7.88
C ILE A 80 -14.00 8.59 -8.97
N LEU A 81 -13.68 7.29 -8.98
CA LEU A 81 -12.80 6.72 -10.00
C LEU A 81 -13.44 6.76 -11.40
N GLU A 82 -14.75 6.53 -11.50
CA GLU A 82 -15.48 6.65 -12.77
C GLU A 82 -15.60 8.10 -13.24
N ASP A 83 -15.71 9.06 -12.32
CA ASP A 83 -15.70 10.48 -12.66
C ASP A 83 -14.33 10.91 -13.21
N LEU A 84 -13.22 10.45 -12.61
CA LEU A 84 -11.87 10.69 -13.12
C LEU A 84 -11.64 10.10 -14.53
N LYS A 85 -12.32 9.01 -14.88
CA LYS A 85 -12.30 8.47 -16.26
C LYS A 85 -13.05 9.36 -17.26
N LYS A 86 -14.09 10.07 -16.81
CA LYS A 86 -14.89 10.95 -17.67
C LYS A 86 -14.27 12.34 -17.79
N ASP A 87 -13.74 12.84 -16.69
CA ASP A 87 -13.14 14.16 -16.57
C ASP A 87 -11.89 14.10 -15.67
N PRO A 88 -10.68 14.10 -16.25
CA PRO A 88 -9.44 14.03 -15.48
C PRO A 88 -9.29 15.16 -14.46
N GLU A 89 -9.89 16.33 -14.68
CA GLU A 89 -9.80 17.49 -13.77
C GLU A 89 -10.76 17.39 -12.57
N SER A 90 -11.64 16.38 -12.56
CA SER A 90 -12.55 16.15 -11.45
C SER A 90 -11.80 15.73 -10.18
N HIS A 91 -12.43 15.95 -9.02
CA HIS A 91 -11.91 15.50 -7.71
C HIS A 91 -10.46 15.91 -7.40
N GLY A 92 -10.01 17.03 -7.97
CA GLY A 92 -8.65 17.57 -7.77
C GLY A 92 -7.58 16.99 -8.68
N GLY A 93 -7.97 16.34 -9.79
CA GLY A 93 -7.02 15.82 -10.79
C GLY A 93 -6.42 16.89 -11.71
N PRO A 94 -5.65 16.50 -12.74
CA PRO A 94 -5.42 15.13 -13.24
C PRO A 94 -4.81 14.18 -12.21
N PRO A 95 -5.21 12.89 -12.19
CA PRO A 95 -4.79 11.99 -11.14
C PRO A 95 -3.31 11.62 -11.23
N ASP A 96 -2.71 11.45 -10.07
CA ASP A 96 -1.48 10.70 -9.87
C ASP A 96 -1.66 9.66 -8.75
N CYS A 97 -0.61 8.88 -8.45
CA CYS A 97 -0.68 7.84 -7.42
C CYS A 97 -1.03 8.40 -6.03
N ILE A 98 -0.54 9.60 -5.72
CA ILE A 98 -0.77 10.24 -4.42
C ILE A 98 -2.23 10.63 -4.30
N LEU A 99 -2.81 11.29 -5.31
CA LEU A 99 -4.21 11.68 -5.29
C LEU A 99 -5.14 10.45 -5.17
N LEU A 100 -4.89 9.40 -5.94
CA LEU A 100 -5.70 8.18 -5.90
C LEU A 100 -5.66 7.50 -4.52
N CYS A 101 -4.49 7.50 -3.86
CA CYS A 101 -4.34 7.04 -2.48
C CYS A 101 -5.08 7.96 -1.49
N GLN A 102 -4.92 9.28 -1.61
CA GLN A 102 -5.56 10.25 -0.72
C GLN A 102 -7.08 10.16 -0.77
N LEU A 103 -7.66 10.09 -1.97
CA LEU A 103 -9.11 9.92 -2.16
C LEU A 103 -9.62 8.65 -1.48
N ARG A 104 -8.89 7.52 -1.60
CA ARG A 104 -9.26 6.26 -0.93
C ARG A 104 -9.30 6.42 0.60
N GLU A 105 -8.23 6.97 1.17
CA GLU A 105 -8.11 7.15 2.62
C GLU A 105 -9.10 8.17 3.16
N GLN A 106 -9.33 9.26 2.43
CA GLN A 106 -10.32 10.27 2.78
C GLN A 106 -11.72 9.64 2.90
N ILE A 107 -12.15 8.85 1.91
CA ILE A 107 -13.48 8.24 1.92
C ILE A 107 -13.60 7.23 3.06
N LEU A 108 -12.58 6.40 3.32
CA LEU A 108 -12.56 5.48 4.46
C LEU A 108 -12.77 6.24 5.79
N ARG A 109 -12.06 7.36 5.98
CA ARG A 109 -12.17 8.20 7.18
C ARG A 109 -13.54 8.86 7.29
N GLU A 110 -14.06 9.40 6.20
CA GLU A 110 -15.38 10.04 6.17
C GLU A 110 -16.50 9.06 6.52
N VAL A 111 -16.40 7.80 6.10
CA VAL A 111 -17.39 6.78 6.48
C VAL A 111 -17.11 6.17 7.87
N GLY A 112 -16.07 6.61 8.56
CA GLY A 112 -15.81 6.33 9.98
C GLY A 112 -14.69 5.33 10.29
N PHE A 113 -13.99 4.82 9.27
CA PHE A 113 -12.84 3.93 9.49
C PHE A 113 -11.58 4.74 9.79
N LYS A 114 -10.84 4.34 10.82
CA LYS A 114 -9.55 4.98 11.15
C LYS A 114 -8.35 4.19 10.63
N ASP A 115 -8.39 2.87 10.80
CA ASP A 115 -7.31 1.97 10.40
C ASP A 115 -7.87 0.54 10.23
N ILE A 116 -8.40 0.25 9.04
CA ILE A 116 -8.99 -1.05 8.73
C ILE A 116 -7.96 -2.20 8.78
N PHE A 117 -6.66 -1.89 8.80
CA PHE A 117 -5.58 -2.88 8.86
C PHE A 117 -5.01 -3.08 10.27
N LYS A 118 -5.54 -2.40 11.30
CA LYS A 118 -4.95 -2.45 12.65
C LYS A 118 -4.80 -3.88 13.19
N LYS A 119 -5.86 -4.67 13.10
CA LYS A 119 -5.88 -6.05 13.61
C LYS A 119 -4.86 -6.95 12.94
N VAL A 120 -4.79 -6.92 11.61
CA VAL A 120 -3.83 -7.74 10.86
C VAL A 120 -2.39 -7.31 11.16
N LYS A 121 -2.13 -5.99 11.25
CA LYS A 121 -0.81 -5.46 11.65
C LYS A 121 -0.41 -5.92 13.05
N ASP A 122 -1.34 -5.99 14.00
CA ASP A 122 -1.03 -6.47 15.35
C ASP A 122 -0.67 -7.96 15.36
N GLU A 123 -1.40 -8.78 14.61
CA GLU A 123 -1.12 -10.21 14.46
C GLU A 123 0.22 -10.46 13.75
N GLU A 124 0.51 -9.73 12.67
CA GLU A 124 1.77 -9.83 11.92
C GLU A 124 2.96 -9.35 12.75
N ASN A 125 2.83 -8.21 13.45
CA ASN A 125 3.88 -7.70 14.35
C ASN A 125 4.17 -8.67 15.50
N ALA A 126 3.14 -9.25 16.12
CA ALA A 126 3.33 -10.24 17.19
C ALA A 126 4.08 -11.48 16.68
N LYS A 127 3.74 -11.98 15.49
CA LYS A 127 4.45 -13.09 14.84
C LYS A 127 5.89 -12.71 14.51
N ALA A 128 6.12 -11.54 13.91
CA ALA A 128 7.46 -11.06 13.57
C ALA A 128 8.37 -10.94 14.80
N ILE A 129 7.85 -10.39 15.91
CA ILE A 129 8.58 -10.29 17.18
C ILE A 129 8.95 -11.69 17.70
N SER A 130 8.06 -12.67 17.59
CA SER A 130 8.34 -14.04 18.04
C SER A 130 9.48 -14.73 17.27
N LEU A 131 9.71 -14.33 16.01
CA LEU A 131 10.78 -14.87 15.15
C LEU A 131 12.08 -14.06 15.21
N PHE A 132 12.03 -12.83 15.74
CA PHE A 132 13.11 -11.86 15.64
C PHE A 132 14.44 -12.39 16.19
N GLU A 133 14.42 -13.00 17.38
CA GLU A 133 15.64 -13.52 18.02
C GLU A 133 16.32 -14.60 17.17
N GLU A 134 15.54 -15.54 16.61
CA GLU A 134 16.08 -16.61 15.76
C GLU A 134 16.68 -16.04 14.47
N VAL A 135 15.99 -15.09 13.84
CA VAL A 135 16.47 -14.41 12.61
C VAL A 135 17.78 -13.66 12.87
N VAL A 136 17.90 -12.96 14.00
CA VAL A 136 19.13 -12.25 14.38
C VAL A 136 20.27 -13.25 14.63
N ARG A 137 20.04 -14.28 15.45
CA ARG A 137 21.05 -15.31 15.74
C ARG A 137 21.56 -16.01 14.48
N HIS A 138 20.67 -16.27 13.52
CA HIS A 138 21.06 -16.87 12.24
C HIS A 138 22.01 -15.97 11.44
N ASN A 139 21.77 -14.65 11.41
CA ASN A 139 22.66 -13.71 10.75
C ASN A 139 23.98 -13.51 11.52
N ASP A 140 23.94 -13.47 12.85
CA ASP A 140 25.15 -13.35 13.68
C ASP A 140 26.10 -14.55 13.52
N ALA A 141 25.56 -15.73 13.20
CA ALA A 141 26.35 -16.94 12.97
C ALA A 141 27.11 -16.95 11.63
N ILE A 142 26.79 -16.05 10.70
CA ILE A 142 27.51 -15.93 9.42
C ILE A 142 28.82 -15.20 9.69
N GLU A 143 29.97 -15.86 9.60
CA GLU A 143 31.28 -15.26 9.91
C GLU A 143 31.73 -14.23 8.86
N ASP A 144 31.51 -14.52 7.58
CA ASP A 144 31.87 -13.63 6.48
C ASP A 144 30.95 -12.39 6.45
N GLU A 145 31.55 -11.20 6.57
CA GLU A 145 30.79 -9.96 6.67
C GLU A 145 30.00 -9.63 5.39
N VAL A 146 30.55 -9.96 4.22
CA VAL A 146 29.90 -9.70 2.93
C VAL A 146 28.68 -10.60 2.78
N GLU A 147 28.81 -11.89 3.08
CA GLU A 147 27.73 -12.86 3.09
C GLU A 147 26.65 -12.48 4.11
N ARG A 148 27.03 -12.01 5.30
CA ARG A 148 26.09 -11.54 6.32
C ARG A 148 25.26 -10.36 5.80
N VAL A 149 25.88 -9.35 5.20
CA VAL A 149 25.18 -8.21 4.62
C VAL A 149 24.25 -8.65 3.48
N GLN A 150 24.70 -9.56 2.62
CA GLN A 150 23.86 -10.11 1.55
C GLN A 150 22.63 -10.84 2.11
N ASN A 151 22.80 -11.62 3.18
CA ASN A 151 21.70 -12.31 3.83
C ASN A 151 20.72 -11.33 4.49
N LEU A 152 21.21 -10.25 5.10
CA LEU A 152 20.37 -9.18 5.63
C LEU A 152 19.57 -8.48 4.53
N ILE A 153 20.18 -8.18 3.38
CA ILE A 153 19.49 -7.59 2.22
C ILE A 153 18.39 -8.52 1.70
N ARG A 154 18.67 -9.83 1.60
CA ARG A 154 17.64 -10.84 1.28
C ARG A 154 16.52 -10.84 2.32
N GLY A 155 16.86 -10.74 3.60
CA GLY A 155 15.88 -10.61 4.69
C GLY A 155 14.98 -9.38 4.55
N ILE A 156 15.52 -8.24 4.12
CA ILE A 156 14.74 -7.01 3.84
C ILE A 156 13.73 -7.26 2.72
N PHE A 157 14.16 -7.84 1.60
CA PHE A 157 13.27 -8.13 0.47
C PHE A 157 12.21 -9.18 0.83
N ALA A 158 12.60 -10.25 1.52
CA ALA A 158 11.67 -11.27 1.98
C ALA A 158 10.63 -10.71 2.96
N GLY A 159 11.05 -9.85 3.88
CA GLY A 159 10.17 -9.18 4.84
C GLY A 159 9.12 -8.32 4.14
N ASN A 160 9.50 -7.59 3.10
CA ASN A 160 8.58 -6.77 2.31
C ASN A 160 7.54 -7.60 1.52
N ILE A 161 7.87 -8.83 1.11
CA ILE A 161 6.92 -9.74 0.46
C ILE A 161 6.01 -10.41 1.49
N PHE A 162 6.58 -10.76 2.65
CA PHE A 162 5.89 -11.40 3.75
C PHE A 162 4.88 -10.47 4.45
N ASP A 163 5.12 -9.15 4.42
CA ASP A 163 4.15 -8.12 4.78
C ASP A 163 2.99 -8.16 3.76
N LEU A 164 1.84 -8.73 4.14
CA LEU A 164 0.71 -9.09 3.26
C LEU A 164 -0.11 -7.88 2.78
N GLY A 165 0.53 -6.75 2.53
CA GLY A 165 -0.10 -5.50 2.10
C GLY A 165 -0.74 -5.57 0.69
N SER A 166 -0.41 -6.58 -0.12
CA SER A 166 -1.04 -6.83 -1.43
C SER A 166 -2.08 -7.94 -1.36
N ALA A 167 -3.28 -7.66 -1.87
CA ALA A 167 -4.38 -8.64 -1.97
C ALA A 167 -3.97 -9.93 -2.70
N GLN A 168 -3.08 -9.81 -3.70
CA GLN A 168 -2.63 -10.94 -4.52
C GLN A 168 -1.60 -11.81 -3.78
N LEU A 169 -0.76 -11.20 -2.93
CA LEU A 169 0.15 -11.93 -2.05
C LEU A 169 -0.65 -12.60 -0.92
N ALA A 170 -1.58 -11.89 -0.28
CA ALA A 170 -2.43 -12.44 0.77
C ALA A 170 -3.15 -13.74 0.34
N GLU A 171 -3.61 -13.85 -0.91
CA GLU A 171 -4.21 -15.06 -1.46
C GLU A 171 -3.20 -16.20 -1.68
N LEU A 172 -2.00 -15.91 -2.17
CA LEU A 172 -0.92 -16.89 -2.33
C LEU A 172 -0.44 -17.43 -0.97
N PHE A 173 -0.29 -16.54 0.02
CA PHE A 173 0.14 -16.91 1.37
C PHE A 173 -0.89 -17.73 2.14
N ALA A 174 -2.19 -17.43 1.96
CA ALA A 174 -3.27 -18.21 2.59
C ALA A 174 -3.34 -19.66 2.07
N LYS A 175 -2.81 -19.91 0.86
CA LYS A 175 -2.86 -21.23 0.21
C LYS A 175 -1.66 -22.11 0.56
N ASP A 176 -0.46 -21.53 0.63
CA ASP A 176 0.79 -22.31 0.67
C ASP A 176 1.53 -22.29 2.03
N GLY A 177 1.08 -21.50 3.01
CA GLY A 177 1.62 -21.54 4.38
C GLY A 177 3.14 -21.28 4.46
N MET A 178 3.67 -20.42 3.58
CA MET A 178 5.11 -20.14 3.52
C MET A 178 5.60 -19.35 4.75
N SER A 179 6.80 -19.72 5.23
CA SER A 179 7.51 -19.03 6.32
C SER A 179 8.44 -17.93 5.81
N PHE A 180 8.80 -16.97 6.67
CA PHE A 180 9.78 -15.92 6.37
C PHE A 180 11.11 -16.50 5.83
N GLN A 181 11.62 -17.56 6.45
CA GLN A 181 12.84 -18.23 5.99
C GLN A 181 12.69 -18.82 4.58
N ALA A 182 11.53 -19.40 4.24
CA ALA A 182 11.26 -19.90 2.89
C ALA A 182 11.22 -18.76 1.87
N SER A 183 10.64 -17.61 2.24
CA SER A 183 10.65 -16.42 1.39
C SER A 183 12.07 -15.93 1.10
N CYS A 184 12.97 -15.90 2.10
CA CYS A 184 14.39 -15.54 1.89
C CYS A 184 15.10 -16.43 0.87
N GLN A 185 14.81 -17.73 0.89
CA GLN A 185 15.44 -18.72 0.02
C GLN A 185 14.89 -18.71 -1.42
N ASN A 186 13.64 -18.29 -1.58
CA ASN A 186 12.94 -18.30 -2.87
C ASN A 186 13.02 -16.95 -3.63
N LEU A 187 13.80 -15.99 -3.13
CA LEU A 187 14.06 -14.75 -3.87
C LEU A 187 14.83 -15.07 -5.15
N VAL A 188 14.23 -14.75 -6.29
CA VAL A 188 14.87 -14.83 -7.61
C VAL A 188 16.03 -13.83 -7.66
N PRO A 189 17.17 -14.16 -8.31
CA PRO A 189 18.31 -13.25 -8.45
C PRO A 189 17.96 -11.90 -9.09
#